data_AF-A0A3D9SUA1-F1
#
_entry.id   AF-A0A3D9SUA1-F1
#
_cell.length_a   1.000
_cell.length_b   1.000
_cell.length_c   1.000
_cell.angle_alpha   90.00
_cell.angle_beta   90.00
_cell.angle_gamma   90.00
#
_symmetry.space_group_name_H-M   'P 1'
#
loop_
_entity.id
_entity.type
_entity.pdbx_description
1 polymer ?
#
loop_
_entity_poly.entity_id
_entity_poly.type
_entity_poly.pdbx_seq_one_letter_code
_entity_poly.pdbx_strand_id
1 'polypeptide(L)' 'MSTDDEKRARLRDLESTLAGLEGELGPPTGEPRDFGDAAEDLQERQERAALLESLRGERDRLLTELSES' A
#
# COMPACT_ATOMS: atom_id res chain seq x y z
N MET A 1 -20.96 17.11 -4.55
CA MET A 1 -19.48 17.17 -4.68
C MET A 1 -19.15 16.96 -6.14
N SER A 2 -18.10 17.58 -6.66
CA SER A 2 -17.64 17.27 -8.02
C SER A 2 -16.97 15.89 -8.02
N THR A 3 -16.99 15.19 -9.16
CA THR A 3 -16.25 13.94 -9.34
C THR A 3 -14.76 14.10 -9.00
N ASP A 4 -14.18 15.29 -9.25
CA ASP A 4 -12.79 15.57 -8.89
C ASP A 4 -12.58 15.71 -7.38
N ASP A 5 -13.57 16.20 -6.63
CA ASP A 5 -13.48 16.30 -5.17
C ASP A 5 -13.50 14.90 -4.54
N GLU A 6 -14.29 13.98 -5.11
CA GLU A 6 -14.34 12.57 -4.71
C GLU A 6 -13.01 11.88 -5.02
N LYS A 7 -12.42 12.12 -6.20
CA LYS A 7 -11.08 11.61 -6.56
C LYS A 7 -9.99 12.13 -5.63
N ARG A 8 -10.02 13.43 -5.29
CA ARG A 8 -9.07 14.04 -4.33
C ARG A 8 -9.24 13.49 -2.91
N ALA A 9 -10.48 13.23 -2.47
CA ALA A 9 -10.72 12.59 -1.19
C ALA A 9 -10.15 11.17 -1.16
N ARG A 10 -10.45 10.38 -2.20
CA ARG A 10 -9.91 9.02 -2.36
C ARG A 10 -8.39 9.00 -2.41
N LEU A 11 -7.78 9.96 -3.10
CA LEU A 11 -6.32 10.08 -3.18
C LEU A 11 -5.68 10.28 -1.80
N ARG A 12 -6.26 11.16 -0.96
CA ARG A 12 -5.76 11.37 0.41
C ARG A 12 -5.88 10.12 1.27
N ASP A 13 -6.97 9.37 1.13
CA ASP A 13 -7.16 8.12 1.86
C ASP A 13 -6.12 7.07 1.45
N LEU A 14 -5.83 6.96 0.15
CA LEU A 14 -4.79 6.08 -0.37
C LEU A 14 -3.40 6.48 0.13
N GLU A 15 -3.06 7.76 0.10
CA GLU A 15 -1.77 8.27 0.60
C GLU A 15 -1.59 8.00 2.10
N SER A 16 -2.64 8.22 2.89
CA SER A 16 -2.65 7.90 4.33
C SER A 16 -2.44 6.40 4.58
N THR A 17 -3.14 5.56 3.82
CA THR A 17 -3.03 4.09 3.92
C THR A 17 -1.63 3.61 3.53
N LEU A 18 -1.09 4.12 2.42
CA LEU A 18 0.26 3.81 1.96
C LEU A 18 1.31 4.20 3.00
N ALA A 19 1.21 5.41 3.57
CA ALA A 19 2.13 5.86 4.61
C ALA A 19 2.09 4.98 5.86
N GLY A 20 0.91 4.52 6.27
CA GLY A 20 0.75 3.57 7.38
C GLY A 20 1.41 2.22 7.09
N LEU A 21 1.10 1.63 5.94
CA LEU A 21 1.64 0.32 5.54
C LEU A 21 3.16 0.35 5.32
N GLU A 22 3.70 1.45 4.79
CA GLU A 22 5.15 1.64 4.63
C GLU A 22 5.86 1.84 5.98
N GLY A 23 5.21 2.51 6.94
CA GLY A 23 5.73 2.64 8.30
C GLY A 23 5.70 1.34 9.10
N GLU A 24 4.75 0.45 8.81
CA GLU A 24 4.65 -0.90 9.39
C GLU A 24 5.70 -1.88 8.85
N LEU A 25 6.44 -1.55 7.78
CA LEU A 25 7.59 -2.32 7.28
C LEU A 25 8.81 -2.21 8.21
N GLY A 26 8.59 -2.15 9.52
CA GLY A 26 9.65 -2.16 10.53
C GLY A 26 10.72 -3.21 10.23
N PRO A 27 11.95 -3.02 10.76
CA PRO A 27 13.07 -3.92 10.47
C PRO A 27 12.64 -5.38 10.74
N PRO A 28 13.09 -6.35 9.92
CA PRO A 28 12.65 -7.74 9.98
C PRO A 28 12.66 -8.22 11.44
N THR A 29 11.48 -8.56 11.95
CA THR A 29 11.27 -8.87 13.37
C THR A 29 11.82 -10.25 13.67
N GLY A 30 13.11 -10.31 13.98
CA GLY A 30 13.77 -11.46 14.57
C GLY A 30 14.19 -12.55 13.57
N GLU A 31 15.29 -13.22 13.90
CA GLU A 31 15.72 -14.44 13.20
C GLU A 31 14.59 -15.47 13.26
N PRO A 32 14.20 -16.09 12.12
CA PRO A 32 13.23 -17.16 12.10
C PRO A 32 13.65 -18.26 13.08
N ARG A 33 12.76 -18.64 14.00
CA ARG A 33 13.06 -19.73 14.95
C ARG A 33 13.07 -21.09 14.26
N ASP A 34 12.34 -21.24 13.15
CA ASP A 34 12.37 -22.39 12.25
C ASP A 34 11.94 -22.05 10.80
N PHE A 35 11.90 -23.07 9.93
CA PHE A 35 11.54 -22.94 8.51
C PHE A 35 10.06 -22.62 8.27
N GLY A 36 9.16 -22.94 9.21
CA GLY A 36 7.74 -22.64 9.12
C GLY A 36 7.48 -21.15 9.35
N ASP A 37 8.06 -20.61 10.43
CA ASP A 37 8.00 -19.17 10.75
C ASP A 37 8.59 -18.31 9.61
N ALA A 38 9.68 -18.79 8.97
CA ALA A 38 10.30 -18.11 7.84
C ALA A 38 9.40 -18.07 6.58
N ALA A 39 8.61 -19.12 6.35
CA ALA A 39 7.71 -19.20 5.20
C ALA A 39 6.47 -18.32 5.39
N GLU A 40 5.94 -18.27 6.62
CA GLU A 40 4.82 -17.40 7.00
C GLU A 40 5.21 -15.92 6.90
N ASP A 41 6.36 -15.51 7.47
CA ASP A 41 6.89 -14.13 7.32
C ASP A 41 7.12 -13.75 5.85
N LEU A 42 7.63 -14.68 5.03
CA LEU A 42 7.80 -14.42 3.60
C LEU A 42 6.47 -14.24 2.87
N GLN A 43 5.48 -15.09 3.16
CA GLN A 43 4.15 -15.02 2.56
C GLN A 43 3.44 -13.71 2.92
N GLU A 44 3.43 -13.34 4.20
CA GLU A 44 2.84 -12.09 4.68
C GLU A 44 3.47 -10.86 4.01
N ARG A 45 4.79 -10.89 3.78
CA ARG A 45 5.49 -9.82 3.06
C ARG A 45 5.11 -9.75 1.58
N GLN A 46 4.96 -10.89 0.91
CA GLN A 46 4.54 -10.93 -0.49
C GLN A 46 3.11 -10.39 -0.64
N GLU A 47 2.20 -10.79 0.25
CA GLU A 47 0.82 -10.30 0.26
C GLU A 47 0.76 -8.79 0.51
N ARG A 48 1.52 -8.29 1.49
CA ARG A 48 1.64 -6.84 1.73
C ARG A 48 2.27 -6.09 0.57
N ALA A 49 3.30 -6.65 -0.08
CA ALA A 49 3.94 -6.04 -1.24
C ALA A 49 2.96 -5.92 -2.43
N ALA A 50 2.18 -6.98 -2.70
CA ALA A 50 1.15 -6.97 -3.73
C ALA A 50 0.04 -5.94 -3.42
N LEU A 51 -0.36 -5.82 -2.15
CA LEU A 51 -1.32 -4.81 -1.71
C LEU A 51 -0.78 -3.39 -1.93
N LEU A 52 0.48 -3.12 -1.55
CA LEU A 52 1.13 -1.82 -1.76
C LEU A 52 1.21 -1.47 -3.26
N GLU A 53 1.54 -2.42 -4.12
CA GLU A 53 1.58 -2.22 -5.57
C GLU A 53 0.20 -1.84 -6.12
N SER A 54 -0.85 -2.56 -5.72
CA SER A 54 -2.24 -2.27 -6.12
C SER A 54 -2.68 -0.86 -5.72
N LEU A 55 -2.41 -0.46 -4.47
CA LEU A 55 -2.75 0.85 -3.93
C LEU A 55 -1.98 1.98 -4.64
N ARG A 56 -0.70 1.77 -4.95
CA ARG A 56 0.11 2.72 -5.73
C ARG A 56 -0.41 2.87 -7.16
N GLY A 57 -0.82 1.78 -7.80
CA GLY A 57 -1.44 1.81 -9.11
C GLY A 57 -2.74 2.62 -9.14
N GLU A 58 -3.60 2.45 -8.12
CA GLU A 58 -4.83 3.25 -7.98
C GLU A 58 -4.51 4.74 -7.80
N ARG A 59 -3.54 5.07 -6.94
CA ARG A 59 -3.07 6.45 -6.72
C ARG A 59 -2.60 7.09 -8.03
N ASP A 60 -1.74 6.40 -8.78
CA ASP A 60 -1.15 6.93 -10.01
C ASP A 60 -2.20 7.13 -11.10
N ARG A 61 -3.19 6.23 -11.17
CA ARG A 61 -4.36 6.40 -12.03
C ARG A 61 -5.16 7.65 -11.66
N LEU A 62 -5.50 7.83 -10.38
CA LEU A 62 -6.26 8.98 -9.91
C LEU A 62 -5.52 10.30 -10.15
N LEU A 63 -4.20 10.32 -9.95
CA LEU A 63 -3.36 11.48 -10.27
C LEU A 63 -3.38 11.83 -11.77
N THR A 64 -3.32 10.82 -12.64
CA THR A 64 -3.43 11.00 -14.09
C THR A 64 -4.79 11.57 -14.46
N GLU A 65 -5.86 10.96 -13.98
CA GLU A 65 -7.23 11.41 -14.27
C GLU A 65 -7.51 12.84 -13.76
N LEU A 66 -6.95 13.23 -12.61
CA LEU A 66 -7.05 14.59 -12.06
C LEU A 66 -6.17 15.62 -12.78
N SER A 67 -5.12 15.18 -13.48
CA SER A 67 -4.25 16.05 -14.28
C SER A 67 -4.82 16.30 -15.68
N GLU A 68 -5.66 15.39 -16.16
CA GLU A 68 -6.33 15.46 -17.47
C GLU A 68 -7.74 16.08 -17.41
N SER A 69 -8.27 16.35 -16.21
CA SER A 69 -9.56 17.02 -15.97
C SER A 69 -9.40 18.53 -15.79
#